data_AF-A0A1F5EVM9-F1
#
_entry.id   AF-A0A1F5EVM9-F1
#
_cell.length_a   1.000
_cell.length_b   1.000
_cell.length_c   1.000
_cell.angle_alpha   90.00
_cell.angle_beta   90.00
_cell.angle_gamma   90.00
#
_symmetry.space_group_name_H-M   'P 1'
#
loop_
_entity.id
_entity.type
_entity.pdbx_description
1 polymer ?
#
loop_
_entity_poly.entity_id
_entity_poly.type
_entity_poly.pdbx_seq_one_letter_code
_entity_poly.pdbx_strand_id
1 'polypeptide(L)'
;RPNYMVEGLGPEHDLACFIGYHSRVGQTDALMDHSYSGGAIYEVRLDGKVVGETELNAAYAAHYGVPLGLVSGDAALEAQVAESFGPGVVFVRTKAGIGRFAAACEHPENVLERLREGARRAVLTREKLPLFRADKPCTLEVDLTETQMADLLELYPGFERTGGRRIRVTAPEMPVLYRAYMGLLLVAGVAKKLREG
;
A
#
# COMPACT_ATOMS: atom_id res chain seq x y z
N ARG A 1 3.38 -14.69 8.27
CA ARG A 1 3.08 -14.18 6.91
C ARG A 1 4.22 -13.26 6.50
N PRO A 2 5.36 -13.81 6.03
CA PRO A 2 6.53 -13.02 5.62
C PRO A 2 6.24 -11.88 4.63
N ASN A 3 5.21 -12.01 3.79
CA ASN A 3 4.81 -11.01 2.80
C ASN A 3 3.47 -10.33 3.12
N TYR A 4 2.96 -10.50 4.35
CA TYR A 4 1.80 -9.79 4.90
C TYR A 4 0.56 -9.78 3.98
N MET A 5 0.16 -8.63 3.42
CA MET A 5 -1.02 -8.49 2.55
C MET A 5 -0.93 -9.25 1.23
N VAL A 6 0.29 -9.53 0.76
CA VAL A 6 0.56 -10.21 -0.52
C VAL A 6 1.16 -11.60 -0.31
N GLU A 7 0.89 -12.21 0.84
CA GLU A 7 1.28 -13.59 1.11
C GLU A 7 0.69 -14.55 0.07
N GLY A 8 1.55 -15.39 -0.52
CA GLY A 8 1.18 -16.33 -1.57
C GLY A 8 1.17 -15.75 -2.99
N LEU A 9 1.36 -14.43 -3.17
CA LEU A 9 1.46 -13.85 -4.51
C LEU A 9 2.83 -14.16 -5.15
N GLY A 10 2.81 -14.67 -6.38
CA GLY A 10 3.98 -15.15 -7.11
C GLY A 10 3.77 -15.23 -8.63
N PRO A 11 4.77 -15.73 -9.39
CA PRO A 11 4.76 -15.76 -10.86
C PRO A 11 3.70 -16.68 -11.50
N GLU A 12 3.07 -17.54 -10.71
CA GLU A 12 1.97 -18.42 -11.12
C GLU A 12 0.61 -17.71 -11.23
N HIS A 13 0.53 -16.44 -10.85
CA HIS A 13 -0.70 -15.66 -10.87
C HIS A 13 -0.79 -14.78 -12.13
N ASP A 14 -2.00 -14.62 -12.67
CA ASP A 14 -2.22 -13.81 -13.87
C ASP A 14 -2.68 -12.36 -13.57
N LEU A 15 -3.23 -12.12 -12.39
CA LEU A 15 -3.89 -10.85 -12.05
C LEU A 15 -4.03 -10.67 -10.53
N ALA A 16 -3.77 -9.45 -10.03
CA ALA A 16 -4.04 -9.07 -8.65
C ALA A 16 -5.35 -8.30 -8.53
N CYS A 17 -6.14 -8.61 -7.49
CA CYS A 17 -7.38 -7.92 -7.14
C CYS A 17 -7.35 -7.54 -5.65
N PHE A 18 -7.42 -6.24 -5.35
CA PHE A 18 -7.32 -5.68 -4.01
C PHE A 18 -8.71 -5.24 -3.51
N ILE A 19 -9.28 -5.98 -2.57
CA ILE A 19 -10.68 -5.82 -2.16
C ILE A 19 -10.75 -5.19 -0.77
N GLY A 20 -11.53 -4.10 -0.64
CA GLY A 20 -11.75 -3.43 0.65
C GLY A 20 -10.57 -2.59 1.13
N TYR A 21 -9.76 -2.07 0.21
CA TYR A 21 -8.63 -1.19 0.49
C TYR A 21 -9.11 0.23 0.85
N HIS A 22 -8.19 1.04 1.37
CA HIS A 22 -8.38 2.46 1.68
C HIS A 22 -7.20 3.29 1.16
N SER A 23 -7.35 4.61 1.16
CA SER A 23 -6.29 5.52 0.78
C SER A 23 -5.08 5.46 1.71
N ARG A 24 -3.94 5.92 1.19
CA ARG A 24 -2.70 6.13 1.96
C ARG A 24 -2.90 7.12 3.12
N VAL A 25 -2.02 7.04 4.12
CA VAL A 25 -2.03 7.93 5.28
C VAL A 25 -2.04 9.42 4.87
N GLY A 26 -2.84 10.23 5.58
CA GLY A 26 -2.90 11.68 5.37
C GLY A 26 -3.83 12.13 4.23
N GLN A 27 -4.51 11.20 3.57
CA GLN A 27 -5.46 11.53 2.50
C GLN A 27 -6.72 12.20 3.07
N THR A 28 -7.12 13.32 2.48
CA THR A 28 -8.37 14.01 2.83
C THR A 28 -9.59 13.24 2.34
N ASP A 29 -10.70 13.35 3.07
CA ASP A 29 -11.99 12.70 2.76
C ASP A 29 -11.90 11.16 2.61
N ALA A 30 -10.89 10.56 3.25
CA ALA A 30 -10.65 9.13 3.24
C ALA A 30 -11.12 8.47 4.55
N LEU A 31 -11.73 7.28 4.44
CA LEU A 31 -12.08 6.47 5.60
C LEU A 31 -10.91 5.58 6.00
N MET A 32 -10.48 5.68 7.27
CA MET A 32 -9.39 4.91 7.84
C MET A 32 -8.07 5.07 7.06
N ASP A 33 -7.73 6.28 6.65
CA ASP A 33 -6.48 6.54 5.93
C ASP A 33 -5.26 6.08 6.74
N HIS A 34 -4.50 5.14 6.20
CA HIS A 34 -3.21 4.73 6.74
C HIS A 34 -2.40 3.96 5.70
N SER A 35 -1.13 3.75 6.01
CA SER A 35 -0.26 2.84 5.26
C SER A 35 0.31 1.81 6.24
N TYR A 36 -0.29 0.61 6.28
CA TYR A 36 -0.01 -0.56 7.12
C TYR A 36 -0.15 -0.36 8.64
N SER A 37 0.34 0.74 9.19
CA SER A 37 0.21 1.09 10.60
C SER A 37 -0.09 2.57 10.79
N GLY A 38 -1.36 2.89 11.05
CA GLY A 38 -1.79 4.26 11.34
C GLY A 38 -1.21 4.88 12.61
N GLY A 39 -0.51 4.10 13.44
CA GLY A 39 0.17 4.60 14.64
C GLY A 39 1.67 4.83 14.47
N ALA A 40 2.29 4.25 13.44
CA ALA A 40 3.74 4.31 13.24
C ALA A 40 4.14 5.09 12.00
N ILE A 41 3.30 5.10 10.97
CA ILE A 41 3.63 5.66 9.67
C ILE A 41 2.98 7.03 9.51
N TYR A 42 3.78 8.02 9.14
CA TYR A 42 3.34 9.35 8.77
C TYR A 42 3.30 9.54 7.25
N GLU A 43 4.30 9.02 6.53
CA GLU A 43 4.33 9.01 5.06
C GLU A 43 5.25 7.89 4.57
N VAL A 44 4.96 7.33 3.39
CA VAL A 44 5.84 6.38 2.70
C VAL A 44 6.09 6.86 1.29
N ARG A 45 7.35 6.81 0.86
CA ARG A 45 7.76 7.06 -0.53
C ARG A 45 8.51 5.87 -1.10
N LEU A 46 8.11 5.43 -2.29
CA LEU A 46 8.83 4.45 -3.10
C LEU A 46 9.44 5.19 -4.28
N ASP A 47 10.77 5.14 -4.41
CA ASP A 47 11.53 5.80 -5.48
C ASP A 47 11.16 7.29 -5.63
N GLY A 48 11.01 7.96 -4.47
CA GLY A 48 10.66 9.39 -4.37
C GLY A 48 9.17 9.72 -4.53
N LYS A 49 8.31 8.75 -4.86
CA LYS A 49 6.86 8.97 -5.04
C LYS A 49 6.09 8.55 -3.79
N VAL A 50 5.13 9.36 -3.36
CA VAL A 50 4.28 9.05 -2.19
C VAL A 50 3.35 7.87 -2.52
N VAL A 51 3.37 6.85 -1.67
CA VAL A 51 2.66 5.57 -1.90
C VAL A 51 1.88 5.11 -0.67
N GLY A 52 0.84 4.31 -0.91
CA GLY A 52 0.13 3.55 0.12
C GLY A 52 0.28 2.05 -0.05
N GLU A 53 -0.60 1.30 0.63
CA GLU A 53 -0.68 -0.16 0.53
C GLU A 53 -0.93 -0.62 -0.91
N THR A 54 -1.81 0.08 -1.64
CA THR A 54 -2.18 -0.26 -3.02
C THR A 54 -0.96 -0.25 -3.94
N GLU A 55 -0.16 0.82 -3.92
CA GLU A 55 1.03 0.95 -4.77
C GLU A 55 2.14 -0.01 -4.34
N LEU A 56 2.37 -0.18 -3.03
CA LEU A 56 3.41 -1.10 -2.54
C LEU A 56 3.09 -2.55 -2.87
N ASN A 57 1.83 -2.96 -2.71
CA ASN A 57 1.38 -4.30 -3.07
C ASN A 57 1.37 -4.50 -4.60
N ALA A 58 1.03 -3.46 -5.38
CA ALA A 58 1.10 -3.52 -6.84
C ALA A 58 2.55 -3.59 -7.35
N ALA A 59 3.49 -2.88 -6.73
CA ALA A 59 4.91 -2.97 -7.04
C ALA A 59 5.45 -4.38 -6.75
N TYR A 60 5.02 -4.98 -5.65
CA TYR A 60 5.34 -6.37 -5.34
C TYR A 60 4.78 -7.32 -6.40
N ALA A 61 3.51 -7.16 -6.80
CA ALA A 61 2.88 -7.95 -7.86
C ALA A 61 3.63 -7.82 -9.20
N ALA A 62 3.97 -6.59 -9.58
CA ALA A 62 4.66 -6.27 -10.83
C ALA A 62 6.08 -6.85 -10.91
N HIS A 63 6.74 -7.11 -9.78
CA HIS A 63 8.01 -7.83 -9.76
C HIS A 63 7.85 -9.23 -10.39
N TYR A 64 6.73 -9.89 -10.15
CA TYR A 64 6.40 -11.20 -10.73
C TYR A 64 5.67 -11.11 -12.08
N GLY A 65 5.53 -9.92 -12.66
CA GLY A 65 4.79 -9.72 -13.91
C GLY A 65 3.28 -9.73 -13.75
N VAL A 66 2.77 -9.66 -12.52
CA VAL A 66 1.33 -9.70 -12.23
C VAL A 66 0.76 -8.27 -12.22
N PRO A 67 -0.16 -7.90 -13.12
CA PRO A 67 -0.79 -6.59 -13.11
C PRO A 67 -1.87 -6.47 -12.03
N LEU A 68 -2.14 -5.24 -11.59
CA LEU A 68 -3.28 -4.91 -10.75
C LEU A 68 -4.51 -4.69 -11.62
N GLY A 69 -5.51 -5.56 -11.49
CA GLY A 69 -6.72 -5.52 -12.32
C GLY A 69 -7.92 -4.84 -11.70
N LEU A 70 -8.10 -5.03 -10.39
CA LEU A 70 -9.26 -4.54 -9.65
C LEU A 70 -8.84 -3.99 -8.30
N VAL A 71 -9.37 -2.83 -7.94
CA VAL A 71 -9.33 -2.31 -6.58
C VAL A 71 -10.75 -1.98 -6.13
N SER A 72 -11.09 -2.27 -4.89
CA SER A 72 -12.31 -1.74 -4.26
C SER A 72 -12.01 -1.06 -2.95
N GLY A 73 -12.69 0.06 -2.70
CA GLY A 73 -12.41 0.91 -1.55
C GLY A 73 -13.30 2.14 -1.51
N ASP A 74 -12.80 3.24 -0.96
CA ASP A 74 -13.50 4.51 -0.89
C ASP A 74 -13.20 5.45 -2.07
N ALA A 75 -13.95 6.56 -2.15
CA ALA A 75 -13.82 7.55 -3.22
C ALA A 75 -12.43 8.21 -3.27
N ALA A 76 -11.79 8.42 -2.11
CA ALA A 76 -10.45 8.98 -2.05
C ALA A 76 -9.41 7.99 -2.62
N LEU A 77 -9.54 6.69 -2.35
CA LEU A 77 -8.69 5.68 -2.97
C LEU A 77 -8.92 5.58 -4.49
N GLU A 78 -10.14 5.79 -4.97
CA GLU A 78 -10.42 5.82 -6.41
C GLU A 78 -9.57 6.86 -7.15
N ALA A 79 -9.50 8.07 -6.61
CA ALA A 79 -8.67 9.15 -7.16
C ALA A 79 -7.18 8.78 -7.12
N GLN A 80 -6.71 8.22 -6.00
CA GLN A 80 -5.33 7.77 -5.84
C GLN A 80 -4.97 6.66 -6.85
N VAL A 81 -5.86 5.68 -7.08
CA VAL A 81 -5.65 4.62 -8.07
C VAL A 81 -5.61 5.20 -9.49
N ALA A 82 -6.50 6.13 -9.82
CA ALA A 82 -6.49 6.79 -11.12
C ALA A 82 -5.18 7.56 -11.37
N GLU A 83 -4.65 8.24 -10.34
CA GLU A 83 -3.36 8.94 -10.40
C GLU A 83 -2.19 7.97 -10.64
N SER A 84 -2.12 6.88 -9.86
CA SER A 84 -0.98 5.96 -9.85
C SER A 84 -0.95 5.00 -11.04
N PHE A 85 -2.12 4.57 -11.54
CA PHE A 85 -2.23 3.47 -12.52
C PHE A 85 -2.96 3.86 -13.82
N GLY A 86 -3.58 5.04 -13.87
CA GLY A 86 -4.40 5.47 -15.00
C GLY A 86 -5.74 4.74 -15.10
N PRO A 87 -6.48 4.92 -16.21
CA PRO A 87 -7.87 4.45 -16.35
C PRO A 87 -8.01 2.95 -16.60
N GLY A 88 -6.91 2.20 -16.73
CA GLY A 88 -6.94 0.77 -17.07
C GLY A 88 -7.35 -0.11 -15.90
N VAL A 89 -7.02 0.27 -14.66
CA VAL A 89 -7.35 -0.50 -13.46
C VAL A 89 -8.82 -0.30 -13.13
N VAL A 90 -9.55 -1.41 -12.96
CA VAL A 90 -10.96 -1.32 -12.58
C VAL A 90 -11.07 -0.89 -11.13
N PHE A 91 -11.86 0.14 -10.86
CA PHE A 91 -12.19 0.54 -9.49
C PHE A 91 -13.67 0.29 -9.16
N VAL A 92 -13.93 -0.23 -7.97
CA VAL A 92 -15.29 -0.34 -7.41
C VAL A 92 -15.37 0.43 -6.11
N ARG A 93 -15.95 1.63 -6.19
CA ARG A 93 -16.28 2.46 -5.02
C ARG A 93 -17.37 1.80 -4.18
N THR A 94 -17.06 1.58 -2.91
CA THR A 94 -17.94 0.97 -1.90
C THR A 94 -18.52 2.00 -0.93
N LYS A 95 -17.86 3.15 -0.80
CA LYS A 95 -18.20 4.23 0.13
C LYS A 95 -17.54 5.55 -0.28
N ALA A 96 -18.02 6.66 0.27
CA ALA A 96 -17.34 7.96 0.22
C ALA A 96 -17.01 8.39 1.65
N GLY A 97 -15.74 8.71 1.92
CA GLY A 97 -15.32 9.19 3.23
C GLY A 97 -15.92 10.56 3.51
N ILE A 98 -16.44 10.73 4.74
CA ILE A 98 -16.83 12.02 5.31
C ILE A 98 -15.73 12.50 6.26
N GLY A 99 -14.98 11.56 6.83
CA GLY A 99 -13.76 11.78 7.58
C GLY A 99 -13.14 10.43 7.97
N ARG A 100 -12.04 10.48 8.73
CA ARG A 100 -11.24 9.28 9.08
C ARG A 100 -12.06 8.12 9.66
N PHE A 101 -13.14 8.42 10.37
CA PHE A 101 -13.98 7.41 11.05
C PHE A 101 -15.46 7.44 10.63
N ALA A 102 -15.79 8.12 9.52
CA ALA A 102 -17.16 8.21 9.03
C ALA A 102 -17.22 8.17 7.51
N ALA A 103 -18.18 7.44 6.95
CA ALA A 103 -18.38 7.34 5.51
C ALA A 103 -19.86 7.16 5.15
N ALA A 104 -20.24 7.65 3.98
CA ALA A 104 -21.48 7.29 3.32
C ALA A 104 -21.26 5.99 2.54
N CYS A 105 -21.87 4.90 3.01
CA CYS A 105 -21.71 3.57 2.41
C CYS A 105 -22.77 3.29 1.36
N GLU A 106 -22.37 2.64 0.27
CA GLU A 106 -23.28 2.12 -0.74
C GLU A 106 -24.01 0.86 -0.23
N HIS A 107 -25.20 0.58 -0.77
CA HIS A 107 -25.94 -0.62 -0.40
C HIS A 107 -25.14 -1.89 -0.79
N PRO A 108 -25.01 -2.90 0.10
CA PRO A 108 -24.16 -4.06 -0.14
C PRO A 108 -24.47 -4.82 -1.43
N GLU A 109 -25.74 -4.97 -1.81
CA GLU A 109 -26.14 -5.67 -3.02
C GLU A 109 -25.60 -5.00 -4.29
N ASN A 110 -25.67 -3.66 -4.35
CA ASN A 110 -25.15 -2.87 -5.46
C ASN A 110 -23.62 -2.99 -5.55
N VAL A 111 -22.93 -3.02 -4.39
CA VAL A 111 -21.48 -3.21 -4.33
C VAL A 111 -21.10 -4.60 -4.84
N LEU A 112 -21.82 -5.64 -4.41
CA LEU A 112 -21.56 -7.02 -4.85
C LEU A 112 -21.77 -7.21 -6.35
N GLU A 113 -22.83 -6.62 -6.91
CA GLU A 113 -23.07 -6.63 -8.36
C GLU A 113 -21.91 -5.96 -9.11
N ARG A 114 -21.51 -4.75 -8.68
CA ARG A 114 -20.40 -4.02 -9.29
C ARG A 114 -19.06 -4.72 -9.14
N LEU A 115 -18.82 -5.43 -8.03
CA LEU A 115 -17.61 -6.25 -7.85
C LEU A 115 -17.58 -7.43 -8.81
N ARG A 116 -18.71 -8.12 -9.02
CA ARG A 116 -18.79 -9.23 -9.99
C ARG A 116 -18.48 -8.75 -11.41
N GLU A 117 -19.11 -7.67 -11.84
CA GLU A 117 -18.85 -7.09 -13.16
C GLU A 117 -17.43 -6.52 -13.26
N GLY A 118 -16.95 -5.85 -12.20
CA GLY A 118 -15.59 -5.32 -12.13
C GLY A 118 -14.52 -6.41 -12.28
N ALA A 119 -14.68 -7.52 -11.56
CA ALA A 119 -13.78 -8.67 -11.66
C ALA A 119 -13.80 -9.29 -13.06
N ARG A 120 -14.99 -9.44 -13.66
CA ARG A 120 -15.12 -9.92 -15.05
C ARG A 120 -14.34 -9.02 -16.01
N ARG A 121 -14.53 -7.70 -15.93
CA ARG A 121 -13.83 -6.74 -16.80
C ARG A 121 -12.32 -6.81 -16.60
N ALA A 122 -11.85 -6.82 -15.34
CA ALA A 122 -10.43 -6.88 -15.02
C ALA A 122 -9.75 -8.11 -15.65
N VAL A 123 -10.40 -9.28 -15.60
CA VAL A 123 -9.89 -10.51 -16.23
C VAL A 123 -9.87 -10.41 -17.76
N LEU A 124 -10.91 -9.84 -18.37
CA LEU A 124 -11.02 -9.71 -19.82
C LEU A 124 -10.05 -8.67 -20.41
N THR A 125 -9.64 -7.67 -19.62
CA THR A 125 -8.75 -6.58 -20.07
C THR A 125 -7.32 -6.73 -19.57
N ARG A 126 -6.98 -7.83 -18.87
CA ARG A 126 -5.69 -7.99 -18.16
C ARG A 126 -4.46 -7.75 -19.04
N GLU A 127 -4.51 -8.17 -20.30
CA GLU A 127 -3.39 -8.06 -21.26
C GLU A 127 -3.05 -6.60 -21.60
N LYS A 128 -3.93 -5.65 -21.27
CA LYS A 128 -3.75 -4.21 -21.53
C LYS A 128 -3.34 -3.45 -20.27
N LEU A 129 -3.25 -4.10 -19.12
CA LEU A 129 -2.95 -3.45 -17.86
C LEU A 129 -1.44 -3.16 -17.73
N PRO A 130 -1.06 -1.96 -17.28
CA PRO A 130 0.33 -1.65 -17.03
C PRO A 130 0.84 -2.38 -15.76
N LEU A 131 2.15 -2.62 -15.72
CA LEU A 131 2.84 -3.07 -14.52
C LEU A 131 3.40 -1.86 -13.77
N PHE A 132 2.97 -1.66 -12.53
CA PHE A 132 3.52 -0.63 -11.65
C PHE A 132 4.86 -1.09 -11.10
N ARG A 133 5.96 -0.84 -11.81
CA ARG A 133 7.31 -1.31 -11.43
C ARG A 133 8.02 -0.30 -10.54
N ALA A 134 8.65 -0.82 -9.48
CA ALA A 134 9.68 -0.09 -8.74
C ALA A 134 11.00 -0.06 -9.53
N ASP A 135 11.87 0.89 -9.21
CA ASP A 135 13.22 0.96 -9.79
C ASP A 135 14.09 -0.21 -9.32
N LYS A 136 15.23 -0.41 -9.98
CA LYS A 136 16.23 -1.42 -9.59
C LYS A 136 17.62 -0.76 -9.49
N PRO A 137 18.20 -0.63 -8.28
CA PRO A 137 17.61 -0.95 -6.98
C PRO A 137 16.41 -0.05 -6.63
N CYS A 138 15.49 -0.54 -5.79
CA CYS A 138 14.35 0.22 -5.30
C CYS A 138 14.63 0.76 -3.89
N THR A 139 14.13 1.96 -3.61
CA THR A 139 14.34 2.65 -2.33
C THR A 139 13.02 3.04 -1.70
N LEU A 140 12.86 2.68 -0.43
CA LEU A 140 11.76 3.12 0.41
C LEU A 140 12.26 4.18 1.39
N GLU A 141 11.56 5.31 1.46
CA GLU A 141 11.69 6.27 2.54
C GLU A 141 10.41 6.28 3.37
N VAL A 142 10.56 6.14 4.68
CA VAL A 142 9.45 6.07 5.62
C VAL A 142 9.62 7.18 6.64
N ASP A 143 8.70 8.13 6.64
CA ASP A 143 8.56 9.09 7.73
C ASP A 143 7.68 8.47 8.81
N LEU A 144 8.23 8.32 10.01
CA LEU A 144 7.58 7.73 11.17
C LEU A 144 6.82 8.80 11.97
N THR A 145 5.90 8.39 12.82
CA THR A 145 5.15 9.32 13.68
C THR A 145 6.03 9.93 14.79
N GLU A 146 7.04 9.20 15.25
CA GLU A 146 7.87 9.57 16.41
C GLU A 146 9.36 9.28 16.18
N THR A 147 10.24 10.12 16.72
CA THR A 147 11.70 10.01 16.52
C THR A 147 12.29 8.75 17.15
N GLN A 148 11.76 8.30 18.29
CA GLN A 148 12.21 7.06 18.96
C GLN A 148 12.08 5.81 18.10
N MET A 149 11.12 5.79 17.16
CA MET A 149 11.00 4.67 16.21
C MET A 149 12.19 4.68 15.25
N ALA A 150 12.63 5.86 14.81
CA ALA A 150 13.83 6.00 13.99
C ALA A 150 15.11 5.66 14.78
N ASP A 151 15.18 6.06 16.06
CA ASP A 151 16.30 5.74 16.96
C ASP A 151 16.53 4.22 17.08
N LEU A 152 15.46 3.42 17.10
CA LEU A 152 15.58 1.97 17.14
C LEU A 152 15.87 1.34 15.78
N LEU A 153 15.32 1.89 14.71
CA LEU A 153 15.52 1.36 13.35
C LEU A 153 16.94 1.58 12.85
N GLU A 154 17.58 2.70 13.17
CA GLU A 154 18.95 2.98 12.74
C GLU A 154 20.00 2.02 13.35
N LEU A 155 19.64 1.27 14.39
CA LEU A 155 20.49 0.22 14.97
C LEU A 155 20.60 -1.02 14.05
N TYR A 156 19.70 -1.17 13.09
CA TYR A 156 19.64 -2.35 12.22
C TYR A 156 20.35 -2.09 10.89
N PRO A 157 21.31 -2.95 10.49
CA PRO A 157 21.98 -2.82 9.20
C PRO A 157 21.01 -2.74 8.03
N GLY A 158 21.27 -1.80 7.10
CA GLY A 158 20.43 -1.56 5.92
C GLY A 158 19.35 -0.50 6.11
N PHE A 159 19.08 -0.06 7.35
CA PHE A 159 18.25 1.11 7.62
C PHE A 159 19.13 2.33 7.87
N GLU A 160 18.93 3.37 7.08
CA GLU A 160 19.65 4.64 7.20
C GLU A 160 18.70 5.71 7.74
N ARG A 161 19.08 6.41 8.80
CA ARG A 161 18.32 7.56 9.29
C ARG A 161 18.75 8.82 8.53
N THR A 162 17.80 9.42 7.81
CA THR A 162 18.07 10.53 6.89
C THR A 162 17.34 11.81 7.30
N GLY A 163 16.73 11.80 8.49
CA GLY A 163 16.02 12.91 9.10
C GLY A 163 15.54 12.53 10.50
N GLY A 164 14.95 13.48 11.24
CA GLY A 164 14.54 13.26 12.63
C GLY A 164 13.62 12.05 12.82
N ARG A 165 12.72 11.81 11.85
CA ARG A 165 11.77 10.69 11.83
C ARG A 165 11.85 9.82 10.57
N ARG A 166 12.86 10.04 9.72
CA ARG A 166 12.93 9.44 8.38
C ARG A 166 13.93 8.31 8.35
N ILE A 167 13.46 7.14 7.94
CA ILE A 167 14.28 5.97 7.65
C ILE A 167 14.25 5.69 6.16
N ARG A 168 15.42 5.46 5.57
CA ARG A 168 15.61 4.99 4.21
C ARG A 168 16.08 3.54 4.24
N VAL A 169 15.55 2.74 3.32
CA VAL A 169 16.04 1.39 3.05
C VAL A 169 16.05 1.18 1.54
N THR A 170 17.15 0.63 1.03
CA THR A 170 17.33 0.31 -0.39
C THR A 170 17.56 -1.18 -0.53
N ALA A 171 16.93 -1.79 -1.54
CA ALA A 171 17.09 -3.20 -1.82
C ALA A 171 17.21 -3.45 -3.34
N PRO A 172 17.87 -4.54 -3.77
CA PRO A 172 18.02 -4.84 -5.19
C PRO A 172 16.68 -5.15 -5.87
N GLU A 173 15.70 -5.66 -5.13
CA GLU A 173 14.43 -6.15 -5.66
C GLU A 173 13.27 -5.89 -4.69
N MET A 174 12.08 -5.66 -5.24
CA MET A 174 10.88 -5.30 -4.48
C MET A 174 10.50 -6.31 -3.38
N PRO A 175 10.59 -7.65 -3.57
CA PRO A 175 10.30 -8.59 -2.48
C PRO A 175 11.29 -8.55 -1.32
N VAL A 176 12.52 -8.09 -1.55
CA VAL A 176 13.50 -7.86 -0.47
C VAL A 176 13.15 -6.57 0.26
N LEU A 177 12.85 -5.50 -0.49
CA LEU A 177 12.42 -4.22 0.08
C LEU A 177 11.16 -4.36 0.93
N TYR A 178 10.16 -5.09 0.43
CA TYR A 178 8.90 -5.33 1.12
C TYR A 178 9.11 -6.06 2.45
N ARG A 179 9.98 -7.07 2.49
CA ARG A 179 10.34 -7.76 3.74
C ARG A 179 11.07 -6.85 4.72
N ALA A 180 11.97 -6.00 4.24
CA ALA A 180 12.61 -4.98 5.08
C ALA A 180 11.58 -4.01 5.66
N TYR A 181 10.59 -3.58 4.86
CA TYR A 181 9.51 -2.72 5.33
C TYR A 181 8.61 -3.42 6.38
N MET A 182 8.31 -4.71 6.22
CA MET A 182 7.60 -5.47 7.26
C MET A 182 8.42 -5.57 8.55
N GLY A 183 9.74 -5.77 8.44
CA GLY A 183 10.65 -5.70 9.59
C GLY A 183 10.63 -4.34 10.28
N LEU A 184 10.63 -3.26 9.49
CA LEU A 184 10.52 -1.90 9.98
C LEU A 184 9.25 -1.69 10.80
N LEU A 185 8.10 -2.13 10.29
CA LEU A 185 6.82 -2.02 11.00
C LEU A 185 6.81 -2.78 12.33
N LEU A 186 7.46 -3.94 12.40
CA LEU A 186 7.60 -4.71 13.64
C LEU A 186 8.44 -3.95 14.67
N VAL A 187 9.60 -3.42 14.27
CA VAL A 187 10.48 -2.64 15.15
C VAL A 187 9.77 -1.37 15.63
N ALA A 188 9.10 -0.64 14.74
CA ALA A 188 8.32 0.54 15.11
C ALA A 188 7.16 0.19 16.07
N GLY A 189 6.53 -0.96 15.89
CA GLY A 189 5.52 -1.48 16.82
C GLY A 189 6.08 -1.78 18.22
N VAL A 190 7.29 -2.32 18.31
CA VAL A 190 7.99 -2.52 19.60
C VAL A 190 8.37 -1.19 20.23
N ALA A 191 8.92 -0.26 19.44
CA ALA A 191 9.28 1.09 19.88
C ALA A 191 8.12 1.81 20.56
N LYS A 192 6.90 1.66 20.01
CA LYS A 192 5.69 2.23 20.60
C LYS A 192 5.37 1.63 21.98
N LYS A 193 5.50 0.32 22.14
CA LYS A 193 5.23 -0.37 23.42
C LYS A 193 6.23 -0.01 24.52
N LEU A 194 7.50 0.22 24.17
CA LEU A 194 8.53 0.64 25.13
C LEU A 194 8.26 2.00 25.77
N ARG A 195 7.40 2.83 25.17
CA ARG A 195 6.94 4.12 25.75
C ARG A 195 5.84 3.96 26.78
N GLU A 196 5.05 2.89 26.66
CA GLU A 196 3.84 2.67 27.46
C GLU A 196 4.13 1.93 28.79
N GLY A 197 5.36 1.46 28.99
CA GLY A 197 5.84 0.85 30.23
C GLY A 197 6.85 1.74 30.95
#